data_AF-A0A800AGA8-F1
#
_entry.id   AF-A0A800AGA8-F1
#
_cell.length_a   1.000
_cell.length_b   1.000
_cell.length_c   1.000
_cell.angle_alpha   90.00
_cell.angle_beta   90.00
_cell.angle_gamma   90.00
#
_symmetry.space_group_name_H-M   'P 1'
#
loop_
_entity.id
_entity.type
_entity.pdbx_description
1 polymer ?
#
loop_
_entity_poly.entity_id
_entity_poly.type
_entity_poly.pdbx_seq_one_letter_code
_entity_poly.pdbx_strand_id
1 'polypeptide(L)'
;MFRAAFAALKKFVSPNILPEPSSHKGLIGKFINELINRRKVFPRKVGNYLHENLKYRIIGDYKLHDVSKRNARRCLNYAQEFLTKIEEVVKQ
;
A
#
# COMPACT_ATOMS: atom_id res chain seq x y z
N MET A 1 -2.32 0.53 -6.33
CA MET A 1 -1.67 0.16 -5.04
C MET A 1 -2.63 -0.42 -4.02
N PHE A 2 -3.63 0.32 -3.49
CA PHE A 2 -4.45 -0.17 -2.36
C PHE A 2 -5.22 -1.47 -2.66
N ARG A 3 -5.85 -1.58 -3.84
CA ARG A 3 -6.49 -2.84 -4.25
C ARG A 3 -5.51 -4.01 -4.33
N ALA A 4 -4.28 -3.77 -4.81
CA ALA A 4 -3.23 -4.78 -4.85
C ALA A 4 -2.76 -5.18 -3.43
N ALA A 5 -2.65 -4.23 -2.50
CA ALA A 5 -2.38 -4.52 -1.10
C ALA A 5 -3.47 -5.40 -0.48
N PHE A 6 -4.74 -5.12 -0.79
CA PHE A 6 -5.87 -5.93 -0.33
C PHE A 6 -5.89 -7.34 -0.96
N ALA A 7 -5.55 -7.46 -2.25
CA ALA A 7 -5.40 -8.75 -2.91
C ALA A 7 -4.28 -9.59 -2.28
N ALA A 8 -3.14 -8.98 -1.95
CA ALA A 8 -2.07 -9.67 -1.22
C ALA A 8 -2.54 -10.14 0.17
N LEU A 9 -3.25 -9.31 0.93
CA LEU A 9 -3.84 -9.72 2.21
C LEU A 9 -4.80 -10.91 2.05
N LYS A 10 -5.66 -10.90 1.03
CA LYS A 10 -6.56 -12.02 0.73
C LYS A 10 -5.83 -13.33 0.41
N LYS A 11 -4.65 -13.26 -0.22
CA LYS A 11 -3.84 -14.44 -0.52
C LYS A 11 -3.17 -15.03 0.73
N PHE A 12 -2.64 -14.18 1.61
CA PHE A 12 -1.77 -14.62 2.71
C PHE A 12 -2.43 -14.68 4.08
N VAL A 13 -3.66 -14.16 4.22
CA VAL A 13 -4.31 -13.99 5.52
C VAL A 13 -5.75 -14.52 5.46
N SER A 14 -6.20 -15.17 6.54
CA SER A 14 -7.56 -15.67 6.67
C SER A 14 -8.61 -14.55 6.56
N PRO A 15 -9.82 -14.84 6.02
CA PRO A 15 -10.88 -13.86 5.85
C PRO A 15 -11.23 -13.05 7.11
N ASN A 16 -11.23 -13.70 8.28
CA ASN A 16 -11.57 -13.09 9.58
C ASN A 16 -10.58 -12.03 10.07
N ILE A 17 -9.46 -11.89 9.37
CA ILE A 17 -8.35 -11.01 9.71
C ILE A 17 -8.24 -9.88 8.65
N LEU A 18 -9.11 -9.86 7.63
CA LEU A 18 -9.11 -8.81 6.62
C LEU A 18 -9.61 -7.48 7.22
N PRO A 19 -9.04 -6.34 6.79
CA PRO A 19 -9.51 -5.04 7.20
C PRO A 19 -10.86 -4.71 6.56
N GLU A 20 -11.64 -3.86 7.22
CA GLU A 20 -12.83 -3.25 6.61
C GLU A 20 -12.49 -2.58 5.27
N PRO A 21 -13.21 -2.87 4.18
CA PRO A 21 -12.86 -2.41 2.83
C PRO A 21 -12.79 -0.88 2.66
N SER A 22 -13.50 -0.13 3.52
CA SER A 22 -13.63 1.32 3.44
C SER A 22 -12.44 2.09 4.04
N SER A 23 -11.60 1.45 4.87
CA SER A 23 -10.54 2.16 5.60
C SER A 23 -9.17 1.98 4.97
N HIS A 24 -8.67 3.01 4.29
CA HIS A 24 -7.28 3.02 3.81
C HIS A 24 -6.26 2.91 4.95
N LYS A 25 -6.50 3.58 6.09
CA LYS A 25 -5.63 3.47 7.26
C LYS A 25 -5.63 2.05 7.83
N GLY A 26 -6.81 1.44 7.96
CA GLY A 26 -6.96 0.06 8.42
C GLY A 26 -6.25 -0.94 7.49
N LEU A 27 -6.43 -0.77 6.18
CA LEU A 27 -5.75 -1.57 5.17
C LEU A 27 -4.22 -1.49 5.30
N ILE A 28 -3.67 -0.28 5.42
CA ILE A 28 -2.22 -0.09 5.53
C ILE A 28 -1.69 -0.72 6.82
N GLY A 29 -2.33 -0.43 7.96
CA GLY A 29 -1.94 -1.00 9.24
C GLY A 29 -1.95 -2.53 9.22
N LYS A 30 -2.98 -3.12 8.59
CA LYS A 30 -3.10 -4.57 8.49
C LYS A 30 -2.07 -5.19 7.56
N PHE A 31 -1.82 -4.56 6.41
CA PHE A 31 -0.78 -4.97 5.47
C PHE A 31 0.60 -4.98 6.15
N ILE A 32 0.95 -3.90 6.86
CA ILE A 32 2.23 -3.78 7.56
C ILE A 32 2.33 -4.83 8.67
N ASN A 33 1.30 -4.96 9.52
CA ASN A 33 1.35 -5.92 10.62
C ASN A 33 1.49 -7.36 10.13
N GLU A 34 0.62 -7.80 9.22
CA GLU A 34 0.58 -9.20 8.82
C GLU A 34 1.70 -9.54 7.83
N LEU A 35 1.88 -8.74 6.78
CA LEU A 35 2.73 -9.14 5.65
C LEU A 35 4.16 -8.61 5.74
N ILE A 36 4.42 -7.58 6.55
CA ILE A 36 5.79 -7.09 6.78
C ILE A 36 6.31 -7.56 8.14
N ASN A 37 5.55 -7.36 9.21
CA ASN A 37 6.06 -7.60 10.57
C ASN A 37 5.96 -9.06 11.00
N ARG A 38 4.79 -9.68 10.86
CA ARG A 38 4.57 -11.07 11.34
C ARG A 38 5.08 -12.11 10.35
N ARG A 39 4.62 -12.08 9.10
CA ARG A 39 4.91 -13.12 8.10
C ARG A 39 6.18 -12.87 7.29
N LYS A 40 6.76 -11.66 7.39
CA LYS A 40 7.99 -11.26 6.67
C LYS A 40 7.93 -11.47 5.14
N VAL A 41 6.73 -11.36 4.55
CA VAL A 41 6.49 -11.56 3.12
C VAL A 41 7.05 -10.40 2.29
N PHE A 42 6.93 -9.16 2.79
CA PHE A 42 7.44 -7.97 2.12
C PHE A 42 8.47 -7.22 2.98
N PRO A 43 9.44 -6.54 2.35
CA PRO A 43 10.39 -5.69 3.07
C PRO A 43 9.72 -4.42 3.60
N ARG A 44 10.25 -3.87 4.70
CA ARG A 44 9.68 -2.72 5.41
C ARG A 44 9.42 -1.49 4.51
N LYS A 45 10.29 -1.24 3.54
CA LYS A 45 10.17 -0.11 2.60
C LYS A 45 8.82 -0.10 1.85
N VAL A 46 8.26 -1.27 1.54
CA VAL A 46 6.99 -1.42 0.81
C VAL A 46 5.81 -0.85 1.61
N GLY A 47 5.85 -0.94 2.93
CA GLY A 47 4.84 -0.34 3.81
C GLY A 47 4.83 1.19 3.75
N ASN A 48 6.02 1.80 3.68
CA ASN A 48 6.15 3.27 3.59
C ASN A 48 5.55 3.81 2.29
N TYR A 49 5.61 3.04 1.19
CA TYR A 49 5.06 3.45 -0.09
C TYR A 49 3.56 3.70 -0.04
N LEU A 50 2.81 2.88 0.72
CA LEU A 50 1.37 3.05 0.90
C LEU A 50 1.03 4.31 1.70
N HIS A 51 1.80 4.59 2.76
CA HIS A 51 1.61 5.80 3.56
C HIS A 51 1.88 7.07 2.76
N GLU A 52 3.01 7.13 2.04
CA GLU A 52 3.38 8.28 1.23
C GLU A 52 2.37 8.51 0.10
N ASN A 53 1.94 7.46 -0.61
CA ASN A 53 0.93 7.61 -1.66
C ASN A 53 -0.45 8.01 -1.11
N LEU A 54 -0.87 7.51 0.05
CA LEU A 54 -2.14 7.95 0.66
C LEU A 54 -2.07 9.43 1.02
N LYS A 55 -0.94 9.90 1.57
CA LYS A 55 -0.72 11.31 1.91
C LYS A 55 -0.90 12.22 0.68
N TYR A 56 -0.20 11.94 -0.41
CA TYR A 56 -0.29 12.78 -1.61
C TYR A 56 -1.61 12.62 -2.37
N ARG A 57 -2.24 11.45 -2.32
CA ARG A 57 -3.61 11.27 -2.81
C ARG A 57 -4.58 12.18 -2.07
N ILE A 58 -4.53 12.21 -0.73
CA ILE A 58 -5.41 13.09 0.06
C ILE A 58 -5.17 14.56 -0.29
N ILE A 59 -3.92 14.96 -0.50
CA ILE A 59 -3.58 16.32 -0.91
C ILE A 59 -4.19 16.62 -2.28
N GLY A 60 -3.93 15.79 -3.29
CA GLY A 60 -4.41 16.04 -4.65
C GLY A 60 -5.92 15.93 -4.82
N ASP A 61 -6.58 15.04 -4.08
CA ASP A 61 -8.03 14.79 -4.23
C ASP A 61 -8.88 15.78 -3.40
N TYR A 62 -8.37 16.22 -2.24
CA TYR A 62 -9.21 16.90 -1.23
C TYR A 62 -8.64 18.20 -0.67
N LYS A 63 -7.41 18.59 -1.00
CA LYS A 63 -6.84 19.85 -0.51
C LYS A 63 -6.69 20.84 -1.64
N LEU A 64 -6.77 22.13 -1.29
CA LEU A 64 -6.53 23.25 -2.21
C LEU A 64 -5.05 23.42 -2.60
N HIS A 65 -4.17 22.52 -2.17
CA HIS A 65 -2.73 22.63 -2.40
C HIS A 65 -2.29 21.67 -3.49
N ASP A 66 -1.51 22.17 -4.44
CA ASP A 66 -0.96 21.34 -5.51
C ASP A 66 0.14 20.40 -5.01
N VAL A 67 0.20 19.22 -5.63
CA VAL A 67 1.31 18.28 -5.46
C VAL A 67 2.43 18.64 -6.42
N SER A 68 3.61 18.96 -5.90
CA SER A 68 4.76 19.26 -6.76
C SER A 68 5.11 18.11 -7.71
N LYS A 69 5.61 18.44 -8.90
CA LYS A 69 6.06 17.46 -9.91
C LYS A 69 7.02 16.42 -9.34
N ARG A 70 7.93 16.85 -8.43
CA ARG A 70 8.87 15.97 -7.74
C ARG A 70 8.14 14.92 -6.88
N ASN A 71 7.15 15.35 -6.09
CA ASN A 71 6.38 14.45 -5.24
C ASN A 71 5.50 13.51 -6.06
N ALA A 72 4.85 14.02 -7.10
CA ALA A 72 4.06 13.19 -8.02
C ALA A 72 4.91 12.10 -8.69
N ARG A 73 6.12 12.46 -9.19
CA ARG A 73 7.05 11.48 -9.77
C ARG A 73 7.49 10.43 -8.75
N ARG A 74 7.78 10.86 -7.51
CA ARG A 74 8.15 9.93 -6.44
C ARG A 74 7.01 8.95 -6.11
N CYS A 75 5.78 9.44 -6.02
CA CYS A 75 4.59 8.58 -5.84
C CYS A 75 4.45 7.54 -6.94
N LEU A 76 4.63 7.95 -8.21
CA LEU A 76 4.61 7.04 -9.35
C LEU A 76 5.69 5.95 -9.23
N ASN A 77 6.92 6.33 -8.90
CA ASN A 77 8.01 5.36 -8.73
C ASN A 77 7.72 4.37 -7.59
N TYR A 78 7.21 4.86 -6.45
CA TYR A 78 6.79 4.00 -5.35
C TYR A 78 5.63 3.07 -5.74
N ALA A 79 4.68 3.56 -6.54
CA ALA A 79 3.57 2.74 -7.02
C ALA A 79 4.06 1.63 -7.96
N GLN A 80 4.99 1.94 -8.86
CA GLN A 80 5.61 0.98 -9.76
C GLN A 80 6.33 -0.11 -8.97
N GLU A 81 7.24 0.27 -8.07
CA GLU A 81 8.02 -0.68 -7.27
C GLU A 81 7.13 -1.53 -6.36
N PHE A 82 6.09 -0.92 -5.76
CA PHE A 82 5.11 -1.64 -4.96
C PHE A 82 4.40 -2.72 -5.78
N LEU A 83 3.90 -2.39 -6.97
CA LEU A 83 3.19 -3.34 -7.82
C LEU A 83 4.12 -4.46 -8.29
N THR A 84 5.36 -4.14 -8.70
CA THR A 84 6.36 -5.15 -9.05
C THR A 84 6.58 -6.14 -7.92
N LYS A 85 6.77 -5.65 -6.67
CA LYS A 85 6.96 -6.54 -5.51
C LYS A 85 5.74 -7.38 -5.20
N ILE A 86 4.54 -6.82 -5.32
CA ILE A 86 3.30 -7.57 -5.12
C ILE A 86 3.18 -8.66 -6.18
N GLU A 87 3.47 -8.37 -7.44
CA GLU A 87 3.39 -9.37 -8.51
C GLU A 87 4.40 -10.50 -8.32
N GLU A 88 5.66 -10.18 -7.98
CA GLU A 88 6.69 -11.18 -7.69
C GLU A 88 6.23 -12.18 -6.63
N VAL A 89 5.56 -11.71 -5.58
CA VAL A 89 5.14 -12.52 -4.43
C VAL A 89 3.78 -13.19 -4.64
N VAL A 90 2.84 -12.54 -5.34
CA VAL A 90 1.46 -13.03 -5.51
C VAL A 90 1.35 -13.97 -6.71
N LYS A 91 2.20 -13.88 -7.73
CA LYS A 91 2.19 -14.80 -8.88
C LYS A 91 3.00 -16.08 -8.66
N GLN A 92 3.87 -16.11 -7.64
CA GLN A 92 4.48 -17.34 -7.11
C GLN A 92 3.47 -18.13 -6.30
#